data_AF-A0A822FBF5-F1
#
_entry.id   AF-A0A822FBF5-F1
#
_cell.length_a   1.000
_cell.length_b   1.000
_cell.length_c   1.000
_cell.angle_alpha   90.00
_cell.angle_beta   90.00
_cell.angle_gamma   90.00
#
_symmetry.space_group_name_H-M   'P 1'
#
loop_
_entity.id
_entity.type
_entity.pdbx_description
1 polymer ?
#
loop_
_entity_poly.entity_id
_entity_poly.type
_entity_poly.pdbx_seq_one_letter_code
_entity_poly.pdbx_strand_id
1 'polypeptide(L)' 'ITLQPKKDGSLRFCVDFRELNAVTVRDVYPIPRIDDTLDQIQHAKYFSSMDLRSGFWQIELDPTSRDKTAFISHA' A
#
# COMPACT_ATOMS: atom_id res chain seq x y z
N ILE A 1 0.12 -0.94 -17.89
CA ILE A 1 -0.78 -1.54 -16.87
C ILE A 1 -0.85 -3.04 -17.09
N THR A 2 -1.07 -3.84 -16.05
CA THR A 2 -1.32 -5.29 -16.16
C THR A 2 -2.62 -5.64 -15.43
N LEU A 3 -3.42 -6.53 -16.03
CA LEU A 3 -4.65 -7.05 -15.44
C LEU A 3 -4.39 -8.48 -14.97
N GLN A 4 -4.52 -8.72 -13.68
CA GLN A 4 -4.27 -10.03 -13.07
C GLN A 4 -5.57 -10.61 -12.52
N PRO A 5 -5.96 -11.84 -12.87
CA PRO A 5 -7.17 -12.46 -12.32
C PRO A 5 -6.99 -12.74 -10.83
N LYS A 6 -7.99 -12.39 -10.03
CA LYS A 6 -8.10 -12.80 -8.62
C LYS A 6 -8.82 -14.15 -8.52
N LYS A 7 -8.70 -14.79 -7.36
CA LYS A 7 -9.40 -16.05 -7.05
C LYS A 7 -10.92 -15.94 -7.11
N ASP A 8 -11.47 -14.75 -6.89
CA ASP A 8 -12.91 -14.46 -6.96
C ASP A 8 -13.41 -14.18 -8.38
N GLY A 9 -12.54 -14.30 -9.40
CA GLY A 9 -12.87 -14.01 -10.80
C GLY A 9 -12.80 -12.53 -11.19
N SER A 10 -12.64 -11.62 -10.23
CA SER A 10 -12.44 -10.20 -10.52
C SER A 10 -11.02 -9.93 -11.03
N LEU A 11 -10.85 -8.88 -11.83
CA LEU A 11 -9.53 -8.44 -12.29
C LEU A 11 -8.90 -7.49 -11.27
N ARG A 12 -7.60 -7.67 -11.01
CA ARG A 12 -6.75 -6.75 -10.27
C ARG A 12 -5.98 -5.90 -11.26
N PHE A 13 -6.25 -4.61 -11.22
CA PHE A 13 -5.50 -3.60 -11.95
C PHE A 13 -4.17 -3.33 -11.25
N CYS A 14 -3.05 -3.56 -11.95
CA CYS A 14 -1.71 -3.34 -11.43
C CYS A 14 -0.94 -2.38 -12.36
N VAL A 15 -0.50 -1.25 -11.82
CA VAL A 15 0.42 -0.35 -12.52
C VAL A 15 1.85 -0.80 -12.22
N ASP A 16 2.70 -0.85 -13.25
CA ASP A 16 4.11 -1.18 -13.08
C ASP A 16 4.90 0.10 -12.74
N PHE A 17 5.16 0.29 -11.45
CA PHE A 17 5.94 1.43 -10.94
C PHE A 17 7.43 1.10 -10.74
N ARG A 18 7.98 0.01 -11.30
CA ARG A 18 9.37 -0.39 -11.02
C ARG A 18 10.40 0.69 -11.35
N GLU A 19 10.29 1.32 -12.52
CA GLU A 19 11.20 2.41 -12.93
C GLU A 19 10.98 3.67 -12.09
N LEU A 20 9.72 4.04 -11.83
CA LEU A 20 9.37 5.17 -10.97
C LEU A 20 9.93 4.99 -9.54
N ASN A 21 9.79 3.79 -8.98
CA ASN A 21 10.27 3.46 -7.64
C ASN A 21 11.80 3.44 -7.55
N ALA A 22 12.52 3.27 -8.66
CA ALA A 22 13.98 3.31 -8.67
C ALA A 22 14.54 4.74 -8.57
N VAL A 23 13.81 5.73 -9.09
CA VAL A 23 14.20 7.16 -9.04
C VAL A 23 13.57 7.90 -7.86
N THR A 24 12.61 7.28 -7.16
CA THR A 24 11.94 7.87 -6.00
C THR A 24 12.80 7.73 -4.75
N VAL A 25 12.95 8.82 -4.00
CA VAL A 25 13.63 8.79 -2.69
C VAL A 25 12.77 7.99 -1.72
N ARG A 26 13.36 6.95 -1.12
CA ARG A 26 12.67 6.09 -0.16
C ARG A 26 12.53 6.82 1.17
N ASP A 27 11.29 7.07 1.57
CA ASP A 27 10.96 7.47 2.93
C ASP A 27 10.90 6.21 3.81
N VAL A 28 11.98 5.95 4.55
CA VAL A 28 12.09 4.75 5.39
C VAL A 28 11.44 5.04 6.73
N TYR A 29 10.13 4.83 6.80
CA TYR A 29 9.45 4.78 8.08
C TYR A 29 9.72 3.43 8.77
N PRO A 30 10.24 3.40 10.01
CA PRO A 30 10.52 2.15 10.69
C PRO A 30 9.21 1.43 11.01
N ILE A 31 8.97 0.31 10.34
CA ILE A 31 7.88 -0.60 10.70
C ILE A 31 8.38 -1.41 11.91
N PRO A 32 7.66 -1.38 13.06
CA PRO A 32 8.09 -2.11 14.25
C PRO A 32 8.17 -3.61 13.95
N ARG A 33 9.09 -4.30 14.62
CA ARG A 33 9.13 -5.76 14.52
C ARG A 33 7.88 -6.32 15.20
N ILE A 34 7.45 -7.48 14.72
CA ILE A 34 6.29 -8.16 15.28
C ILE A 34 6.52 -8.46 16.76
N ASP A 35 7.72 -8.94 17.12
CA ASP A 35 8.11 -9.22 18.51
C ASP A 35 7.98 -7.98 19.40
N ASP A 36 8.55 -6.84 18.98
CA ASP A 36 8.44 -5.57 19.71
C ASP A 36 6.99 -5.12 19.93
N THR A 37 6.13 -5.38 18.94
CA THR A 37 4.70 -5.02 18.99
C THR A 37 3.95 -5.93 19.97
N LEU A 38 4.28 -7.23 20.00
CA LEU A 38 3.67 -8.21 20.90
C LEU A 38 4.08 -7.97 22.36
N ASP A 39 5.34 -7.64 22.60
CA ASP A 39 5.86 -7.31 23.93
C ASP A 39 5.14 -6.09 24.54
N GLN A 40 4.78 -5.11 23.73
CA GLN A 40 4.06 -3.91 24.18
C GLN A 40 2.63 -4.20 24.64
N ILE A 41 1.98 -5.22 24.06
CA ILE A 41 0.56 -5.52 24.31
C ILE A 41 0.35 -6.73 25.23
N GLN A 42 1.43 -7.38 25.70
CA GLN A 42 1.39 -8.64 26.47
C GLN A 42 0.55 -8.60 27.76
N HIS A 43 0.36 -7.42 28.35
CA HIS A 43 -0.41 -7.25 29.60
C HIS A 43 -1.83 -6.73 29.37
N ALA A 44 -2.25 -6.55 28.12
CA ALA A 44 -3.60 -6.11 27.80
C ALA A 44 -4.61 -7.25 28.08
N LYS A 45 -5.75 -6.88 28.69
CA LYS A 45 -6.83 -7.84 29.01
C LYS A 45 -7.82 -8.03 27.85
N TYR A 46 -7.91 -7.04 26.96
CA TYR A 46 -8.83 -7.02 25.83
C TYR A 46 -8.10 -6.49 24.61
N PHE A 47 -8.36 -7.11 23.47
CA PHE A 47 -7.80 -6.72 22.18
C PHE A 47 -8.95 -6.44 21.21
N SER A 48 -8.80 -5.40 20.42
CA SER A 48 -9.64 -5.15 19.25
C SER A 48 -8.72 -4.88 18.07
N SER A 49 -9.19 -5.24 16.88
CA SER A 49 -8.47 -5.00 15.63
C SER A 49 -9.39 -4.24 14.69
N MET A 50 -8.81 -3.29 13.96
CA MET A 50 -9.50 -2.49 12.95
C MET A 50 -8.68 -2.53 11.67
N ASP A 51 -9.33 -2.90 10.57
CA ASP A 51 -8.74 -2.86 9.24
C ASP A 51 -9.27 -1.66 8.46
N LEU A 52 -8.38 -0.91 7.83
CA LEU A 52 -8.74 0.21 6.96
C LEU A 52 -8.98 -0.31 5.54
N ARG A 53 -10.25 -0.40 5.16
CA ARG A 53 -10.67 -0.83 3.83
C ARG A 53 -10.01 0.02 2.75
N SER A 54 -9.23 -0.61 1.86
CA SER A 54 -8.59 0.09 0.75
C SER A 54 -7.73 1.28 1.21
N GLY A 55 -6.98 1.14 2.31
CA GLY A 55 -6.28 2.25 2.97
C GLY A 55 -5.44 3.15 2.05
N PHE A 56 -4.76 2.60 1.03
CA PHE A 56 -4.01 3.40 0.05
C PHE A 56 -4.86 4.40 -0.73
N TRP A 57 -6.14 4.11 -0.97
CA TRP A 57 -7.06 5.00 -1.70
C TRP A 57 -7.68 6.08 -0.82
N GLN A 58 -7.50 6.00 0.49
CA GLN A 58 -8.02 6.99 1.43
C GLN A 58 -7.06 8.19 1.59
N ILE A 59 -5.78 8.00 1.26
CA ILE A 59 -4.75 9.03 1.39
C ILE A 59 -4.57 9.70 0.02
N GLU A 60 -4.81 11.01 -0.03
CA GLU A 60 -4.61 11.76 -1.27
C GLU A 60 -3.13 11.93 -1.62
N LEU A 61 -2.82 11.85 -2.92
CA LEU A 61 -1.52 12.20 -3.43
C LEU A 61 -1.33 13.72 -3.45
N ASP A 62 -0.14 14.15 -3.05
CA ASP A 62 0.29 15.55 -3.19
C ASP A 62 0.08 16.01 -4.65
N PRO A 63 -0.54 17.19 -4.88
CA PRO A 63 -0.84 17.67 -6.22
C PRO A 63 0.35 17.67 -7.18
N THR A 64 1.56 17.92 -6.67
CA THR A 64 2.81 17.98 -7.46
C THR A 64 3.38 16.61 -7.84
N SER A 65 2.81 15.53 -7.31
CA SER A 65 3.26 14.16 -7.57
C SER A 65 2.22 13.30 -8.28
N ARG A 66 1.04 13.86 -8.59
CA ARG A 66 -0.05 13.14 -9.29
C ARG A 66 0.37 12.68 -10.69
N ASP A 67 1.07 13.55 -11.42
CA ASP A 67 1.59 13.30 -12.77
C ASP A 67 2.60 12.14 -12.79
N LYS A 68 3.42 12.00 -11.75
CA LYS A 68 4.39 10.90 -11.61
C LYS A 68 3.72 9.52 -11.56
N THR A 69 2.47 9.47 -11.11
CA THR A 69 1.68 8.22 -11.00
C THR A 69 0.83 7.92 -12.24
N ALA A 70 0.96 8.72 -13.30
CA ALA A 70 0.25 8.49 -14.54
C ALA A 70 0.60 7.14 -15.16
N PHE A 71 -0.35 6.54 -15.86
CA PHE A 71 -0.18 5.28 -16.56
C PHE A 71 -0.83 5.33 -17.94
N ILE A 72 -0.31 4.52 -18.84
CA ILE A 72 -0.86 4.36 -20.19
C ILE A 72 -1.75 3.12 -20.17
N SER A 73 -3.01 3.28 -20.60
CA SER A 73 -3.88 2.18 -21.01
C SER A 73 -3.83 2.03 -22.52
N HIS A 74 -3.75 0.80 -23.02
CA HIS A 74 -4.04 0.54 -24.42
C HIS A 74 -5.54 0.75 -24.64
N ALA A 75 -5.90 1.60 -25.60
CA ALA A 75 -7.25 1.72 -26.11
C ALA A 75 -7.58 0.54 -27.04
#